data_AF-A0A8J8JJP0-F1
#
_entry.id   AF-A0A8J8JJP0-F1
#
_cell.length_a   1.000
_cell.length_b   1.000
_cell.length_c   1.000
_cell.angle_alpha   90.00
_cell.angle_beta   90.00
_cell.angle_gamma   90.00
#
_symmetry.space_group_name_H-M   'P 1'
#
loop_
_entity.id
_entity.type
_entity.pdbx_description
1 polymer ?
#
loop_
_entity_poly.entity_id
_entity_poly.type
_entity_poly.pdbx_seq_one_letter_code
_entity_poly.pdbx_strand_id
1 'polypeptide(L)'
;MIRKLSLKLTLDFDAGTLYAEVNENLGIEAGTLLLNRGLKVEKAPVKFSQEIKGFKGIEAFRANVVRLDRPVENIKLSYSGKLGSYKDVLPYLKDSISRDYTLLRTDSLFYPIPAEPSFESLVKSVVGSEFDAKVTIEGVPNDLVVAFGGKMSGEGLRIDGTNRLDIAIAPFEVIEESPFRLFVLSEEGVERTIELLKKAYDFYSSLLGRRIFTYTVIETPENYGGQAGKGYMLVSGSSLRAEVPVNLYHELAHLWNPRATPEAHLSRFFDEAFANYLTALAIREIHGEDAFRRFMENLRRNYEAIVRKFPEAERLKPSEWGRLGLWELSYTKGALILHELHRKAGDSFYEIPRRLVREEHVDFEVFREIVKETTGLELDI
;
A
#
# COMPACT_ATOMS: atom_id res chain seq x y z
N MET A 1 -8.24 10.79 13.00
CA MET A 1 -7.18 9.95 12.40
C MET A 1 -6.52 9.17 13.51
N ILE A 2 -6.22 7.89 13.27
CA ILE A 2 -5.64 7.00 14.28
C ILE A 2 -4.18 7.42 14.51
N ARG A 3 -3.73 7.43 15.77
CA ARG A 3 -2.31 7.65 16.14
C ARG A 3 -1.66 6.37 16.66
N LYS A 4 -2.41 5.60 17.44
CA LYS A 4 -1.97 4.30 17.97
C LYS A 4 -3.13 3.32 17.93
N LEU A 5 -2.83 2.09 17.54
CA LEU A 5 -3.77 0.98 17.49
C LEU A 5 -3.19 -0.19 18.30
N SER A 6 -3.95 -0.67 19.28
CA SER A 6 -3.69 -1.95 19.95
C SER A 6 -4.87 -2.86 19.69
N LEU A 7 -4.61 -4.02 19.11
CA LEU A 7 -5.64 -4.96 18.70
C LEU A 7 -5.32 -6.36 19.22
N LYS A 8 -6.23 -6.95 19.98
CA LYS A 8 -6.18 -8.37 20.32
C LYS A 8 -7.21 -9.09 19.45
N LEU A 9 -6.78 -10.08 18.68
CA LEU A 9 -7.61 -10.91 17.83
C LEU A 9 -7.57 -12.35 18.35
N THR A 10 -8.74 -12.96 18.48
CA THR A 10 -8.89 -14.40 18.68
C THR A 10 -9.69 -14.94 17.52
N LEU A 11 -9.10 -15.86 16.75
CA LEU A 11 -9.70 -16.42 15.55
C LEU A 11 -10.23 -17.82 15.82
N ASP A 12 -11.46 -18.07 15.38
CA ASP A 12 -12.06 -19.41 15.38
C ASP A 12 -12.20 -19.86 13.93
N PHE A 13 -11.32 -20.77 13.52
CA PHE A 13 -11.25 -21.30 12.16
C PHE A 13 -12.37 -22.31 11.84
N ASP A 14 -12.97 -22.93 12.86
CA ASP A 14 -14.08 -23.87 12.66
C ASP A 14 -15.39 -23.10 12.46
N ALA A 15 -15.60 -22.05 13.24
CA ALA A 15 -16.75 -21.17 13.09
C ALA A 15 -16.57 -20.13 11.96
N GLY A 16 -15.33 -19.84 11.55
CA GLY A 16 -15.00 -18.76 10.61
C GLY A 16 -15.31 -17.38 11.20
N THR A 17 -15.10 -17.21 12.50
CA THR A 17 -15.41 -15.99 13.27
C THR A 17 -14.16 -15.39 13.88
N LEU A 18 -14.12 -14.07 14.03
CA LEU A 18 -13.16 -13.38 14.88
C LEU A 18 -13.84 -12.82 16.12
N TYR A 19 -13.06 -12.74 17.18
CA TYR A 19 -13.31 -11.95 18.37
C TYR A 19 -12.18 -10.94 18.50
N ALA A 20 -12.52 -9.71 18.83
CA ALA A 20 -11.55 -8.65 18.88
C ALA A 20 -11.77 -7.72 20.07
N GLU A 21 -10.67 -7.33 20.71
CA GLU A 21 -10.61 -6.20 21.61
C GLU A 21 -9.68 -5.16 21.02
N VAL A 22 -10.16 -3.93 20.89
CA VAL A 22 -9.41 -2.83 20.28
C VAL A 22 -9.29 -1.67 21.25
N ASN A 23 -8.11 -1.06 21.25
CA ASN A 23 -7.82 0.20 21.91
C ASN A 23 -7.12 1.14 20.91
N GLU A 24 -7.81 2.19 20.51
CA GLU A 24 -7.29 3.19 19.57
C GLU A 24 -7.18 4.54 20.25
N ASN A 25 -6.04 5.20 20.06
CA ASN A 25 -5.87 6.60 20.40
C ASN A 25 -5.95 7.42 19.11
N LEU A 26 -6.90 8.36 19.07
CA LEU A 26 -7.16 9.21 17.93
C LEU A 26 -6.52 10.59 18.13
N GLY A 27 -6.13 11.22 17.03
CA GLY A 27 -5.68 12.61 17.06
C GLY A 27 -6.80 13.65 17.17
N ILE A 28 -8.05 13.24 16.95
CA ILE A 28 -9.27 14.04 17.02
C ILE A 28 -10.39 13.10 17.48
N GLU A 29 -11.34 13.60 18.27
CA GLU A 29 -12.53 12.86 18.66
C GLU A 29 -13.31 12.31 17.45
N ALA A 30 -13.85 11.09 17.61
CA ALA A 30 -14.72 10.47 16.62
C ALA A 30 -16.03 9.99 17.26
N GLY A 31 -17.16 10.30 16.60
CA GLY A 31 -18.49 9.82 16.98
C GLY A 31 -19.03 8.69 16.10
N THR A 32 -18.42 8.46 14.93
CA THR A 32 -18.83 7.44 13.96
C THR A 32 -17.64 6.54 13.62
N LEU A 33 -17.86 5.23 13.66
CA LEU A 33 -16.89 4.21 13.29
C LEU A 33 -17.49 3.27 12.25
N LEU A 34 -16.66 2.80 11.33
CA LEU A 34 -17.02 1.79 10.34
C LEU A 34 -16.37 0.46 10.70
N LEU A 35 -17.19 -0.60 10.69
CA LEU A 35 -16.77 -1.99 10.83
C LEU A 35 -17.34 -2.82 9.68
N ASN A 36 -16.75 -3.99 9.46
CA ASN A 36 -17.28 -4.95 8.51
C ASN A 36 -18.75 -5.28 8.86
N ARG A 37 -19.60 -5.41 7.83
CA ARG A 37 -21.04 -5.69 7.99
C ARG A 37 -21.40 -6.94 8.78
N GLY A 38 -20.49 -7.89 8.90
CA GLY A 38 -20.71 -9.12 9.66
C GLY A 38 -20.19 -9.09 11.10
N LEU A 39 -19.55 -7.98 11.52
CA LEU A 39 -19.04 -7.79 12.88
C LEU A 39 -20.02 -6.99 13.73
N LYS A 40 -20.18 -7.36 14.99
CA LYS A 40 -21.09 -6.73 15.96
C LYS A 40 -20.33 -6.24 17.17
N VAL A 41 -20.56 -5.00 17.56
CA VAL A 41 -20.00 -4.44 18.80
C VAL A 41 -20.79 -4.96 20.01
N GLU A 42 -20.06 -5.45 21.00
CA GLU A 42 -20.60 -5.95 22.26
C GLU A 42 -20.38 -4.95 23.40
N LYS A 43 -19.22 -4.29 23.42
CA LYS A 43 -18.86 -3.28 24.42
C LYS A 43 -18.21 -2.08 23.74
N ALA A 44 -18.48 -0.91 24.30
CA ALA A 44 -17.96 0.38 23.85
C ALA A 44 -17.69 1.29 25.06
N PRO A 45 -16.88 2.36 24.93
CA PRO A 45 -16.54 3.23 26.06
C PRO A 45 -17.73 4.13 26.48
N VAL A 46 -18.73 4.26 25.61
CA VAL A 46 -19.96 5.03 25.80
C VAL A 46 -21.12 4.23 25.21
N LYS A 47 -22.35 4.65 25.52
CA LYS A 47 -23.53 4.13 24.83
C LYS A 47 -23.38 4.34 23.33
N PHE A 48 -23.92 3.40 22.56
CA PHE A 48 -23.81 3.41 21.11
C PHE A 48 -25.05 2.81 20.46
N SER A 49 -25.25 3.14 19.20
CA SER A 49 -26.13 2.42 18.28
C SER A 49 -25.29 1.85 17.13
N GLN A 50 -25.80 0.81 16.48
CA GLN A 50 -25.15 0.25 15.31
C GLN A 50 -26.19 -0.15 14.26
N GLU A 51 -25.90 0.10 12.99
CA GLU A 51 -26.77 -0.23 11.86
C GLU A 51 -25.95 -0.65 10.63
N ILE A 52 -26.53 -1.50 9.77
CA ILE A 52 -25.89 -1.85 8.50
C ILE A 52 -26.34 -0.85 7.42
N LYS A 53 -25.41 0.01 6.99
CA LYS A 53 -25.69 1.09 6.02
C LYS A 53 -24.79 1.02 4.79
N GLY A 54 -25.36 1.32 3.63
CA GLY A 54 -24.63 1.49 2.37
C GLY A 54 -23.78 2.76 2.37
N PHE A 55 -22.70 2.75 1.60
CA PHE A 55 -21.89 3.95 1.42
C PHE A 55 -22.55 4.88 0.42
N LYS A 56 -22.59 6.17 0.76
CA LYS A 56 -23.07 7.20 -0.18
C LYS A 56 -22.29 7.10 -1.49
N GLY A 57 -22.99 6.88 -2.60
CA GLY A 57 -22.43 6.73 -3.95
C GLY A 57 -22.10 5.29 -4.37
N ILE A 58 -21.99 4.36 -3.42
CA ILE A 58 -21.83 2.91 -3.67
C ILE A 58 -22.66 2.16 -2.63
N GLU A 59 -23.99 2.24 -2.76
CA GLU A 59 -24.92 1.74 -1.73
C GLU A 59 -24.80 0.22 -1.50
N ALA A 60 -24.30 -0.51 -2.49
CA ALA A 60 -24.00 -1.94 -2.37
C ALA A 60 -22.86 -2.23 -1.38
N PHE A 61 -21.94 -1.29 -1.17
CA PHE A 61 -20.89 -1.38 -0.17
C PHE A 61 -21.48 -1.07 1.21
N ARG A 62 -21.99 -2.11 1.88
CA ARG A 62 -22.65 -1.99 3.18
C ARG A 62 -21.69 -2.25 4.32
N ALA A 63 -21.57 -1.35 5.29
CA ALA A 63 -20.75 -1.54 6.48
C ALA A 63 -21.62 -1.50 7.75
N ASN A 64 -21.11 -2.05 8.85
CA ASN A 64 -21.66 -1.79 10.17
C ASN A 64 -21.21 -0.40 10.63
N VAL A 65 -22.15 0.53 10.74
CA VAL A 65 -21.92 1.90 11.20
C VAL A 65 -22.22 1.95 12.68
N VAL A 66 -21.19 2.18 13.48
CA VAL A 66 -21.29 2.30 14.94
C VAL A 66 -21.29 3.79 15.28
N ARG A 67 -22.38 4.26 15.89
CA ARG A 67 -22.53 5.65 16.33
C ARG A 67 -22.46 5.71 17.84
N LEU A 68 -21.49 6.45 18.34
CA LEU A 68 -21.31 6.70 19.76
C LEU A 68 -22.20 7.86 20.21
N ASP A 69 -22.84 7.75 21.38
CA ASP A 69 -23.71 8.80 21.94
C ASP A 69 -22.97 10.14 22.16
N ARG A 70 -21.64 10.07 22.28
CA ARG A 70 -20.74 11.22 22.26
C ARG A 70 -19.43 10.86 21.55
N PRO A 71 -18.81 11.81 20.83
CA PRO A 71 -17.46 11.62 20.30
C PRO A 71 -16.44 11.32 21.41
N VAL A 72 -15.42 10.53 21.11
CA VAL A 72 -14.32 10.21 22.04
C VAL A 72 -12.98 10.17 21.30
N GLU A 73 -11.90 10.49 22.02
CA GLU A 73 -10.52 10.36 21.51
C GLU A 73 -9.94 8.95 21.70
N ASN A 74 -10.44 8.20 22.67
CA ASN A 74 -9.96 6.87 23.01
C ASN A 74 -11.07 5.84 22.75
N ILE A 75 -10.89 5.06 21.69
CA ILE A 75 -11.83 4.02 21.27
C ILE A 75 -11.46 2.73 21.98
N LYS A 76 -12.36 2.18 22.79
CA LYS A 76 -12.21 0.86 23.41
C LYS A 76 -13.42 -0.01 23.11
N LEU A 77 -13.33 -0.87 22.10
CA LEU A 77 -14.42 -1.76 21.71
C LEU A 77 -14.08 -3.23 21.95
N SER A 78 -15.11 -4.03 22.23
CA SER A 78 -15.08 -5.46 21.95
C SER A 78 -16.13 -5.79 20.90
N TYR A 79 -15.77 -6.62 19.93
CA TYR A 79 -16.66 -7.01 18.83
C TYR A 79 -16.34 -8.41 18.35
N SER A 80 -17.34 -9.05 17.75
CA SER A 80 -17.21 -10.41 17.22
C SER A 80 -18.10 -10.64 16.01
N GLY A 81 -17.79 -11.67 15.23
CA GLY A 81 -18.62 -12.12 14.13
C GLY A 81 -17.83 -12.73 12.98
N LYS A 82 -18.55 -13.01 11.88
CA LYS A 82 -17.95 -13.46 10.62
C LYS A 82 -17.72 -12.26 9.73
N LEU A 83 -16.62 -12.24 8.98
CA LEU A 83 -16.44 -11.21 7.96
C LEU A 83 -17.48 -11.38 6.85
N GLY A 84 -18.26 -10.34 6.59
CA GLY A 84 -19.09 -10.24 5.41
C GLY A 84 -18.22 -9.92 4.20
N SER A 85 -18.28 -10.77 3.18
CA SER A 85 -17.54 -10.57 1.92
C SER A 85 -18.00 -9.30 1.20
N TYR A 86 -17.09 -8.63 0.47
CA TYR A 86 -17.41 -7.48 -0.37
C TYR A 86 -17.23 -7.77 -1.86
N LYS A 87 -17.07 -9.05 -2.25
CA LYS A 87 -16.77 -9.50 -3.62
C LYS A 87 -17.77 -9.00 -4.68
N ASP A 88 -19.02 -8.77 -4.30
CA ASP A 88 -20.06 -8.33 -5.24
C ASP A 88 -19.89 -6.85 -5.64
N VAL A 89 -19.10 -6.09 -4.88
CA VAL A 89 -18.80 -4.67 -5.14
C VAL A 89 -17.34 -4.49 -5.54
N LEU A 90 -16.44 -5.15 -4.81
CA LEU A 90 -15.01 -5.16 -5.02
C LEU A 90 -14.57 -6.63 -5.13
N PRO A 91 -14.48 -7.19 -6.36
CA PRO A 91 -14.26 -8.62 -6.59
C PRO A 91 -13.08 -9.23 -5.86
N TYR A 92 -12.08 -8.41 -5.54
CA TYR A 92 -10.88 -8.82 -4.83
C TYR A 92 -11.11 -9.04 -3.32
N LEU A 93 -12.12 -8.40 -2.70
CA LEU A 93 -12.47 -8.48 -1.28
C LEU A 93 -13.23 -9.77 -0.91
N LYS A 94 -12.48 -10.88 -0.90
CA LYS A 94 -12.94 -12.25 -0.57
C LYS A 94 -12.57 -12.66 0.85
N ASP A 95 -12.27 -11.68 1.69
CA ASP A 95 -11.71 -11.84 3.02
C ASP A 95 -12.63 -12.67 3.92
N SER A 96 -12.04 -13.69 4.55
CA SER A 96 -12.73 -14.63 5.44
C SER A 96 -11.72 -15.23 6.41
N ILE A 97 -12.21 -15.95 7.41
CA ILE A 97 -11.38 -16.75 8.32
C ILE A 97 -11.59 -18.20 7.90
N SER A 98 -10.55 -18.78 7.33
CA SER A 98 -10.54 -20.14 6.81
C SER A 98 -9.13 -20.72 6.85
N ARG A 99 -9.04 -22.05 6.90
CA ARG A 99 -7.75 -22.75 6.87
C ARG A 99 -7.07 -22.64 5.51
N ASP A 100 -7.84 -22.53 4.43
CA ASP A 100 -7.31 -22.42 3.07
C ASP A 100 -6.55 -21.10 2.88
N TYR A 101 -7.20 -19.98 3.22
CA TYR A 101 -6.57 -18.67 3.20
C TYR A 101 -7.40 -17.66 4.01
N THR A 102 -6.81 -17.12 5.06
CA THR A 102 -7.36 -16.00 5.83
C THR A 102 -6.65 -14.71 5.44
N LEU A 103 -7.42 -13.65 5.17
CA LEU A 103 -6.88 -12.32 4.93
C LEU A 103 -7.68 -11.29 5.73
N LEU A 104 -7.01 -10.56 6.60
CA LEU A 104 -7.54 -9.42 7.34
C LEU A 104 -6.86 -8.17 6.81
N ARG A 105 -7.60 -7.30 6.12
CA ARG A 105 -7.06 -6.06 5.55
C ARG A 105 -7.92 -4.86 5.86
N THR A 106 -7.32 -3.67 5.94
CA THR A 106 -8.04 -2.41 6.21
C THR A 106 -9.31 -2.26 5.35
N ASP A 107 -9.26 -2.59 4.06
CA ASP A 107 -10.39 -2.54 3.13
C ASP A 107 -11.58 -3.42 3.54
N SER A 108 -11.33 -4.50 4.28
CA SER A 108 -12.36 -5.40 4.81
C SER A 108 -13.08 -4.84 6.03
N LEU A 109 -12.58 -3.74 6.61
CA LEU A 109 -13.09 -3.12 7.84
C LEU A 109 -13.06 -4.09 9.05
N PHE A 110 -12.04 -4.94 9.14
CA PHE A 110 -11.93 -5.91 10.25
C PHE A 110 -11.62 -5.27 11.61
N TYR A 111 -11.19 -4.00 11.63
CA TYR A 111 -11.03 -3.16 12.81
C TYR A 111 -11.79 -1.83 12.60
N PRO A 112 -12.17 -1.12 13.67
CA PRO A 112 -13.00 0.08 13.52
C PRO A 112 -12.21 1.20 12.86
N ILE A 113 -12.80 1.83 11.84
CA ILE A 113 -12.20 2.98 11.16
C ILE A 113 -13.03 4.22 11.46
N PRO A 114 -12.44 5.29 12.05
CA PRO A 114 -13.13 6.56 12.27
C PRO A 114 -13.48 7.24 10.94
N ALA A 115 -14.71 7.07 10.47
CA ALA A 115 -15.19 7.60 9.19
C ALA A 115 -16.72 7.62 9.13
N GLU A 116 -17.28 8.50 8.29
CA GLU A 116 -18.69 8.43 7.89
C GLU A 116 -18.89 7.38 6.79
N PRO A 117 -20.11 6.84 6.59
CA PRO A 117 -20.40 5.81 5.59
C PRO A 117 -20.42 6.41 4.17
N SER A 118 -19.24 6.82 3.70
CA SER A 118 -18.96 7.24 2.34
C SER A 118 -17.54 6.81 1.96
N PHE A 119 -17.34 6.53 0.67
CA PHE A 119 -16.03 6.11 0.18
C PHE A 119 -14.97 7.22 0.38
N GLU A 120 -15.36 8.48 0.14
CA GLU A 120 -14.49 9.65 0.36
C GLU A 120 -14.02 9.75 1.81
N SER A 121 -14.92 9.59 2.78
CA SER A 121 -14.55 9.64 4.20
C SER A 121 -13.67 8.47 4.61
N LEU A 122 -13.93 7.26 4.08
CA LEU A 122 -13.10 6.09 4.35
C LEU A 122 -11.68 6.30 3.80
N VAL A 123 -11.55 6.68 2.53
CA VAL A 123 -10.25 6.94 1.88
C VAL A 123 -9.48 8.04 2.63
N LYS A 124 -10.15 9.15 2.95
CA LYS A 124 -9.53 10.23 3.73
C LYS A 124 -9.03 9.76 5.09
N SER A 125 -9.79 8.90 5.77
CA SER A 125 -9.41 8.35 7.08
C SER A 125 -8.21 7.42 6.97
N VAL A 126 -8.20 6.52 5.99
CA VAL A 126 -7.10 5.57 5.76
C VAL A 126 -5.84 6.31 5.31
N VAL A 127 -5.92 7.06 4.21
CA VAL A 127 -4.76 7.76 3.61
C VAL A 127 -4.20 8.83 4.54
N GLY A 128 -5.05 9.53 5.29
CA GLY A 128 -4.62 10.56 6.23
C GLY A 128 -4.08 10.03 7.55
N SER A 129 -4.26 8.73 7.84
CA SER A 129 -3.74 8.15 9.09
C SER A 129 -2.30 7.69 8.91
N GLU A 130 -1.47 7.99 9.90
CA GLU A 130 -0.15 7.38 10.10
C GLU A 130 -0.07 6.99 11.58
N PHE A 131 -0.03 5.69 11.86
CA PHE A 131 -0.14 5.16 13.21
C PHE A 131 0.80 4.00 13.49
N ASP A 132 1.12 3.84 14.76
CA ASP A 132 1.79 2.65 15.28
C ASP A 132 0.74 1.61 15.66
N ALA A 133 0.91 0.38 15.18
CA ALA A 133 0.02 -0.73 15.50
C ALA A 133 0.75 -1.84 16.27
N LYS A 134 0.07 -2.34 17.30
CA LYS A 134 0.42 -3.58 18.00
C LYS A 134 -0.76 -4.52 17.91
N VAL A 135 -0.53 -5.72 17.36
CA VAL A 135 -1.56 -6.75 17.22
C VAL A 135 -1.11 -7.99 17.98
N THR A 136 -2.03 -8.66 18.66
CA THR A 136 -1.83 -10.01 19.21
C THR A 136 -2.86 -10.93 18.57
N ILE A 137 -2.43 -12.09 18.06
CA ILE A 137 -3.30 -13.03 17.38
C ILE A 137 -3.26 -14.39 18.09
N GLU A 138 -4.43 -14.85 18.51
CA GLU A 138 -4.65 -16.14 19.16
C GLU A 138 -5.59 -17.02 18.31
N GLY A 139 -5.58 -18.33 18.56
CA GLY A 139 -6.47 -19.29 17.89
C GLY A 139 -6.01 -19.72 16.49
N VAL A 140 -4.77 -19.42 16.12
CA VAL A 140 -4.17 -19.88 14.86
C VAL A 140 -3.75 -21.35 14.99
N PRO A 141 -4.23 -22.25 14.12
CA PRO A 141 -3.77 -23.63 14.07
C PRO A 141 -2.25 -23.74 13.85
N ASN A 142 -1.61 -24.73 14.48
CA ASN A 142 -0.15 -24.91 14.44
C ASN A 142 0.42 -25.19 13.03
N ASP A 143 -0.41 -25.64 12.10
CA ASP A 143 -0.04 -25.91 10.70
C ASP A 143 -0.21 -24.68 9.79
N LEU A 144 -0.66 -23.54 10.33
CA LEU A 144 -0.78 -22.29 9.60
C LEU A 144 0.24 -21.26 10.10
N VAL A 145 0.63 -20.38 9.20
CA VAL A 145 1.61 -19.31 9.46
C VAL A 145 0.93 -17.97 9.33
N VAL A 146 1.20 -17.08 10.29
CA VAL A 146 0.79 -15.67 10.24
C VAL A 146 1.82 -14.90 9.40
N ALA A 147 1.39 -14.32 8.28
CA ALA A 147 2.18 -13.45 7.45
C ALA A 147 1.85 -11.98 7.72
N PHE A 148 2.87 -11.17 7.98
CA PHE A 148 2.74 -9.76 8.33
C PHE A 148 3.95 -8.94 7.89
N GLY A 149 3.72 -7.74 7.38
CA GLY A 149 4.78 -6.87 6.86
C GLY A 149 5.67 -6.20 7.91
N GLY A 150 5.26 -6.21 9.18
CA GLY A 150 6.00 -5.61 10.28
C GLY A 150 6.89 -6.60 11.04
N LYS A 151 7.26 -6.21 12.26
CA LYS A 151 7.99 -7.07 13.20
C LYS A 151 7.04 -8.10 13.78
N MET A 152 7.52 -9.34 13.89
CA MET A 152 6.80 -10.48 14.46
C MET A 152 7.59 -11.07 15.62
N SER A 153 6.91 -11.41 16.71
CA SER A 153 7.52 -12.05 17.88
C SER A 153 6.47 -12.88 18.62
N GLY A 154 6.53 -14.21 18.46
CA GLY A 154 5.47 -15.11 18.93
C GLY A 154 4.13 -14.71 18.31
N GLU A 155 3.10 -14.57 19.13
CA GLU A 155 1.75 -14.11 18.72
C GLU A 155 1.65 -12.59 18.49
N GLY A 156 2.72 -11.83 18.79
CA GLY A 156 2.75 -10.38 18.71
C GLY A 156 3.24 -9.86 17.35
N LEU A 157 2.48 -8.93 16.77
CA LEU A 157 2.81 -8.21 15.54
C LEU A 157 2.95 -6.71 15.85
N ARG A 158 3.92 -6.05 15.20
CA ARG A 158 4.13 -4.61 15.34
C ARG A 158 4.55 -3.95 14.03
N ILE A 159 3.92 -2.83 13.69
CA ILE A 159 4.34 -1.97 12.58
C ILE A 159 4.23 -0.51 13.02
N ASP A 160 5.22 0.31 12.68
CA ASP A 160 5.30 1.71 13.12
C ASP A 160 5.08 2.65 11.92
N GLY A 161 4.28 3.71 12.13
CA GLY A 161 3.89 4.69 11.10
C GLY A 161 3.30 4.05 9.83
N THR A 162 2.33 3.16 9.97
CA THR A 162 1.53 2.61 8.85
C THR A 162 0.23 3.38 8.69
N ASN A 163 -0.39 3.31 7.52
CA ASN A 163 -1.76 3.79 7.28
C ASN A 163 -2.78 2.65 7.15
N ARG A 164 -2.30 1.41 7.09
CA ARG A 164 -3.10 0.20 6.87
C ARG A 164 -2.55 -1.00 7.63
N LEU A 165 -3.39 -2.00 7.83
CA LEU A 165 -3.02 -3.31 8.35
C LEU A 165 -3.49 -4.38 7.39
N ASP A 166 -2.57 -5.24 6.99
CA ASP A 166 -2.84 -6.45 6.22
C ASP A 166 -2.16 -7.63 6.92
N ILE A 167 -2.94 -8.65 7.26
CA ILE A 167 -2.50 -9.85 7.97
C ILE A 167 -3.06 -11.05 7.20
N ALA A 168 -2.19 -11.93 6.72
CA ALA A 168 -2.61 -13.16 6.07
C ALA A 168 -2.28 -14.36 6.96
N ILE A 169 -3.11 -15.40 6.91
CA ILE A 169 -2.88 -16.65 7.65
C ILE A 169 -3.23 -17.80 6.71
N ALA A 170 -2.24 -18.62 6.40
CA ALA A 170 -2.33 -19.69 5.42
C ALA A 170 -1.22 -20.73 5.68
N PRO A 171 -1.21 -21.89 5.01
CA PRO A 171 -0.09 -22.82 5.07
C PRO A 171 1.09 -22.28 4.24
N PHE A 172 1.66 -21.16 4.66
CA PHE A 172 2.79 -20.54 3.98
C PHE A 172 4.07 -21.31 4.28
N GLU A 173 4.89 -21.45 3.24
CA GLU A 173 6.33 -21.64 3.40
C GLU A 173 6.98 -20.28 3.61
N VAL A 174 7.95 -20.21 4.52
CA VAL A 174 8.63 -18.96 4.90
C VAL A 174 10.07 -18.99 4.44
N ILE A 175 10.43 -18.09 3.53
CA ILE A 175 11.78 -17.96 3.01
C ILE A 175 12.39 -16.65 3.53
N GLU A 176 13.48 -16.75 4.29
CA GLU A 176 14.22 -15.59 4.81
C GLU A 176 15.57 -15.45 4.12
N GLU A 177 15.67 -14.47 3.22
CA GLU A 177 16.84 -14.21 2.37
C GLU A 177 17.16 -12.72 2.39
N SER A 178 17.97 -12.29 3.37
CA SER A 178 18.21 -10.86 3.65
C SER A 178 18.49 -10.03 2.39
N PRO A 179 17.81 -8.88 2.20
CA PRO A 179 16.88 -8.21 3.12
C PRO A 179 15.42 -8.68 3.03
N PHE A 180 15.11 -9.77 2.35
CA PHE A 180 13.75 -10.20 2.05
C PHE A 180 13.22 -11.26 3.02
N ARG A 181 11.92 -11.19 3.28
CA ARG A 181 11.10 -12.27 3.86
C ARG A 181 9.95 -12.54 2.92
N LEU A 182 9.77 -13.78 2.50
CA LEU A 182 8.68 -14.19 1.63
C LEU A 182 7.81 -15.20 2.36
N PHE A 183 6.49 -14.97 2.33
CA PHE A 183 5.47 -15.93 2.72
C PHE A 183 4.83 -16.43 1.42
N VAL A 184 5.09 -17.67 1.04
CA VAL A 184 4.67 -18.23 -0.25
C VAL A 184 3.76 -19.43 -0.05
N LEU A 185 2.78 -19.60 -0.94
CA LEU A 185 1.88 -20.75 -0.94
C LEU A 185 2.48 -21.96 -1.67
N SER A 186 3.56 -21.73 -2.44
CA SER A 186 4.35 -22.75 -3.11
C SER A 186 5.77 -22.25 -3.33
N GLU A 187 6.78 -23.07 -3.05
CA GLU A 187 8.18 -22.73 -3.32
C GLU A 187 8.54 -22.80 -4.81
N GLU A 188 7.70 -23.44 -5.63
CA GLU A 188 7.98 -23.66 -7.05
C GLU A 188 8.23 -22.32 -7.78
N GLY A 189 9.42 -22.19 -8.38
CA GLY A 189 9.82 -21.02 -9.15
C GLY A 189 10.15 -19.76 -8.33
N VAL A 190 10.05 -19.80 -6.99
CA VAL A 190 10.29 -18.64 -6.12
C VAL A 190 11.77 -18.27 -6.06
N GLU A 191 12.69 -19.24 -6.19
CA GLU A 191 14.14 -18.99 -6.21
C GLU A 191 14.53 -17.92 -7.25
N ARG A 192 13.99 -18.02 -8.47
CA ARG A 192 14.19 -17.02 -9.52
C ARG A 192 13.70 -15.65 -9.09
N THR A 193 12.53 -15.57 -8.46
CA THR A 193 11.97 -14.30 -7.98
C THR A 193 12.87 -13.66 -6.93
N ILE A 194 13.42 -14.46 -6.01
CA ILE A 194 14.37 -13.98 -5.00
C ILE A 194 15.64 -13.43 -5.67
N GLU A 195 16.20 -14.13 -6.65
CA GLU A 195 17.35 -13.64 -7.41
C GLU A 195 17.06 -12.31 -8.12
N LEU A 196 15.89 -12.20 -8.76
CA LEU A 196 15.45 -10.99 -9.44
C LEU A 196 15.23 -9.82 -8.48
N LEU A 197 14.67 -10.08 -7.29
CA LEU A 197 14.52 -9.10 -6.22
C LEU A 197 15.88 -8.63 -5.68
N LYS A 198 16.83 -9.54 -5.46
CA LYS A 198 18.20 -9.22 -5.05
C LYS A 198 18.88 -8.33 -6.08
N LYS A 199 18.81 -8.67 -7.37
CA LYS A 199 19.35 -7.83 -8.46
C LYS A 199 18.73 -6.44 -8.49
N ALA A 200 17.42 -6.32 -8.35
CA ALA A 200 16.74 -5.02 -8.30
C ALA A 200 17.15 -4.20 -7.07
N TYR A 201 17.24 -4.83 -5.90
CA TYR A 201 17.69 -4.18 -4.67
C TYR A 201 19.14 -3.69 -4.76
N ASP A 202 20.04 -4.51 -5.32
CA ASP A 202 21.44 -4.14 -5.52
C ASP A 202 21.57 -2.99 -6.52
N PHE A 203 20.80 -3.03 -7.60
CA PHE A 203 20.71 -1.95 -8.57
C PHE A 203 20.27 -0.64 -7.91
N TYR A 204 19.13 -0.63 -7.22
CA TYR A 204 18.65 0.56 -6.52
C TYR A 204 19.62 1.05 -5.43
N SER A 205 20.23 0.13 -4.69
CA SER A 205 21.22 0.45 -3.66
C SER A 205 22.49 1.07 -4.23
N SER A 206 22.95 0.61 -5.39
CA SER A 206 24.10 1.20 -6.09
C SER A 206 23.82 2.62 -6.57
N LEU A 207 22.57 2.90 -6.95
CA LEU A 207 22.15 4.22 -7.39
C LEU A 207 21.91 5.18 -6.22
N LEU A 208 21.19 4.76 -5.19
CA LEU A 208 20.57 5.65 -4.20
C LEU A 208 21.07 5.42 -2.76
N GLY A 209 22.02 4.49 -2.59
CA GLY A 209 22.56 4.09 -1.29
C GLY A 209 21.79 2.93 -0.67
N ARG A 210 22.48 2.14 0.15
CA ARG A 210 21.90 0.95 0.78
C ARG A 210 20.91 1.31 1.89
N ARG A 211 19.73 0.68 1.89
CA ARG A 211 18.74 0.78 2.98
C ARG A 211 18.80 -0.48 3.84
N ILE A 212 18.81 -0.31 5.16
CA ILE A 212 18.71 -1.42 6.12
C ILE A 212 17.24 -1.56 6.53
N PHE A 213 16.59 -2.60 6.05
CA PHE A 213 15.19 -2.90 6.31
C PHE A 213 14.93 -4.37 5.97
N THR A 214 13.79 -4.91 6.40
CA THR A 214 13.28 -6.18 5.91
C THR A 214 12.11 -5.88 4.98
N TYR A 215 12.17 -6.31 3.73
CA TYR A 215 11.03 -6.26 2.82
C TYR A 215 10.23 -7.54 2.92
N THR A 216 8.92 -7.44 3.14
CA THR A 216 8.07 -8.63 3.21
C THR A 216 7.21 -8.78 1.95
N VAL A 217 7.28 -9.94 1.31
CA VAL A 217 6.36 -10.31 0.22
C VAL A 217 5.42 -11.38 0.75
N ILE A 218 4.11 -11.17 0.59
CA ILE A 218 3.08 -12.11 1.02
C ILE A 218 2.31 -12.55 -0.22
N GLU A 219 2.42 -13.83 -0.56
CA GLU A 219 1.68 -14.41 -1.68
C GLU A 219 0.19 -14.50 -1.34
N THR A 220 -0.65 -14.07 -2.27
CA THR A 220 -2.10 -14.22 -2.20
C THR A 220 -2.59 -15.21 -3.26
N PRO A 221 -3.75 -15.85 -3.04
CA PRO A 221 -4.40 -16.61 -4.10
C PRO A 221 -4.76 -15.70 -5.27
N GLU A 222 -4.92 -16.29 -6.45
CA GLU A 222 -5.28 -15.54 -7.64
C GLU A 222 -6.58 -14.73 -7.44
N ASN A 223 -6.60 -13.51 -7.99
CA ASN A 223 -7.74 -12.59 -7.92
C ASN A 223 -8.09 -12.09 -6.50
N TYR A 224 -7.14 -12.07 -5.56
CA TYR A 224 -7.29 -11.40 -4.26
C TYR A 224 -6.88 -9.91 -4.28
N GLY A 225 -6.37 -9.45 -5.43
CA GLY A 225 -5.83 -8.11 -5.62
C GLY A 225 -4.39 -8.01 -5.12
N GLY A 226 -3.62 -7.11 -5.75
CA GLY A 226 -2.33 -6.68 -5.23
C GLY A 226 -2.51 -5.54 -4.25
N GLN A 227 -1.60 -5.41 -3.30
CA GLN A 227 -1.66 -4.32 -2.32
C GLN A 227 -0.28 -4.08 -1.73
N ALA A 228 0.02 -2.84 -1.38
CA ALA A 228 1.27 -2.52 -0.71
C ALA A 228 1.03 -1.70 0.54
N GLY A 229 1.91 -1.89 1.50
CA GLY A 229 2.01 -1.11 2.71
C GLY A 229 3.47 -0.81 3.03
N LYS A 230 3.72 -0.22 4.20
CA LYS A 230 5.06 0.18 4.58
C LYS A 230 5.98 -1.04 4.77
N GLY A 231 6.87 -1.26 3.81
CA GLY A 231 7.86 -2.35 3.85
C GLY A 231 7.31 -3.73 3.48
N TYR A 232 6.12 -3.81 2.85
CA TYR A 232 5.59 -5.08 2.38
C TYR A 232 4.62 -4.94 1.21
N MET A 233 4.39 -6.07 0.54
CA MET A 233 3.34 -6.19 -0.47
C MET A 233 2.60 -7.53 -0.40
N LEU A 234 1.32 -7.49 -0.79
CA LEU A 234 0.49 -8.62 -1.14
C LEU A 234 0.54 -8.82 -2.67
N VAL A 235 0.84 -10.02 -3.14
CA VAL A 235 1.00 -10.29 -4.56
C VAL A 235 0.47 -11.66 -4.95
N SER A 236 -0.22 -11.78 -6.09
CA SER A 236 -0.69 -13.08 -6.58
C SER A 236 0.47 -13.98 -6.97
N GLY A 237 0.26 -15.30 -6.92
CA GLY A 237 1.28 -16.26 -7.32
C GLY A 237 1.78 -16.10 -8.76
N SER A 238 0.88 -15.74 -9.68
CA SER A 238 1.19 -15.41 -11.08
C SER A 238 2.08 -14.17 -11.22
N SER A 239 1.83 -13.14 -10.41
CA SER A 239 2.63 -11.91 -10.41
C SER A 239 3.98 -12.10 -9.73
N LEU A 240 4.02 -12.89 -8.66
CA LEU A 240 5.24 -13.27 -7.95
C LEU A 240 6.22 -13.98 -8.87
N ARG A 241 5.70 -14.85 -9.75
CA ARG A 241 6.48 -15.71 -10.66
C ARG A 241 6.53 -15.19 -12.09
N ALA A 242 6.16 -13.92 -12.31
CA ALA A 242 6.20 -13.30 -13.63
C ALA A 242 7.63 -13.28 -14.19
N GLU A 243 7.77 -13.40 -15.51
CA GLU A 243 9.08 -13.37 -16.17
C GLU A 243 9.82 -12.07 -15.90
N VAL A 244 9.08 -10.96 -15.93
CA VAL A 244 9.50 -9.65 -15.49
C VAL A 244 8.56 -9.23 -14.36
N PRO A 245 8.97 -9.32 -13.08
CA PRO A 245 8.10 -9.04 -11.94
C PRO A 245 7.99 -7.54 -11.69
N VAL A 246 7.38 -6.83 -12.65
CA VAL A 246 7.25 -5.36 -12.68
C VAL A 246 6.72 -4.79 -11.36
N ASN A 247 5.64 -5.38 -10.82
CA ASN A 247 5.03 -4.89 -9.59
C ASN A 247 5.99 -5.02 -8.39
N LEU A 248 6.79 -6.09 -8.32
CA LEU A 248 7.77 -6.25 -7.25
C LEU A 248 8.87 -5.19 -7.34
N TYR A 249 9.33 -4.89 -8.56
CA TYR A 249 10.32 -3.83 -8.78
C TYR A 249 9.79 -2.44 -8.42
N HIS A 250 8.52 -2.17 -8.70
CA HIS A 250 7.82 -0.92 -8.38
C HIS A 250 7.70 -0.74 -6.87
N GLU A 251 7.13 -1.72 -6.18
CA GLU A 251 6.94 -1.61 -4.73
C GLU A 251 8.28 -1.60 -3.98
N LEU A 252 9.31 -2.26 -4.50
CA LEU A 252 10.66 -2.18 -3.96
C LEU A 252 11.28 -0.79 -4.16
N ALA A 253 11.04 -0.14 -5.30
CA ALA A 253 11.59 1.19 -5.59
C ALA A 253 11.10 2.26 -4.59
N HIS A 254 9.89 2.10 -4.03
CA HIS A 254 9.33 3.01 -3.04
C HIS A 254 10.17 3.16 -1.76
N LEU A 255 11.07 2.23 -1.45
CA LEU A 255 12.00 2.35 -0.32
C LEU A 255 12.97 3.54 -0.43
N TRP A 256 13.13 4.05 -1.64
CA TRP A 256 13.92 5.24 -1.93
C TRP A 256 13.08 6.42 -2.37
N ASN A 257 11.78 6.45 -2.06
CA ASN A 257 11.01 7.66 -2.31
C ASN A 257 11.57 8.84 -1.50
N PRO A 258 11.72 10.03 -2.12
CA PRO A 258 12.00 11.25 -1.40
C PRO A 258 10.83 11.64 -0.48
N ARG A 259 11.13 12.45 0.53
CA ARG A 259 10.14 12.94 1.50
C ARG A 259 9.41 14.15 0.92
N ALA A 260 8.36 13.91 0.13
CA ALA A 260 7.58 14.99 -0.46
C ALA A 260 6.81 15.80 0.61
N THR A 261 6.67 17.11 0.40
CA THR A 261 5.75 17.94 1.19
C THR A 261 4.30 17.46 1.01
N PRO A 262 3.38 17.70 1.97
CA PRO A 262 1.99 17.28 1.84
C PRO A 262 1.33 17.75 0.54
N GLU A 263 1.60 18.99 0.11
CA GLU A 263 1.07 19.57 -1.13
C GLU A 263 1.64 18.87 -2.37
N ALA A 264 2.95 18.63 -2.41
CA ALA A 264 3.59 17.93 -3.53
C ALA A 264 3.15 16.47 -3.62
N HIS A 265 2.94 15.82 -2.47
CA HIS A 265 2.49 14.44 -2.35
C HIS A 265 1.13 14.18 -3.00
N LEU A 266 0.26 15.20 -3.08
CA LEU A 266 -1.05 15.07 -3.75
C LEU A 266 -0.91 14.73 -5.23
N SER A 267 0.15 15.21 -5.89
CA SER A 267 0.40 14.89 -7.31
C SER A 267 0.74 13.42 -7.52
N ARG A 268 1.31 12.78 -6.49
CA ARG A 268 1.93 11.45 -6.53
C ARG A 268 3.17 11.37 -7.44
N PHE A 269 3.75 12.51 -7.83
CA PHE A 269 4.89 12.54 -8.75
C PHE A 269 6.15 11.98 -8.11
N PHE A 270 6.50 12.48 -6.92
CA PHE A 270 7.76 12.14 -6.25
C PHE A 270 7.85 10.69 -5.77
N ASP A 271 6.73 10.00 -5.68
CA ASP A 271 6.61 8.62 -5.26
C ASP A 271 6.28 7.69 -6.43
N GLU A 272 5.22 7.94 -7.21
CA GLU A 272 4.79 7.00 -8.24
C GLU A 272 5.55 7.16 -9.55
N ALA A 273 5.87 8.40 -9.95
CA ALA A 273 6.65 8.62 -11.17
C ALA A 273 8.07 8.08 -11.00
N PHE A 274 8.71 8.38 -9.85
CA PHE A 274 10.04 7.88 -9.54
C PHE A 274 10.07 6.36 -9.40
N ALA A 275 9.11 5.75 -8.70
CA ALA A 275 9.06 4.29 -8.58
C ALA A 275 8.85 3.59 -9.94
N ASN A 276 7.95 4.10 -10.79
CA ASN A 276 7.77 3.55 -12.15
C ASN A 276 9.02 3.73 -13.01
N TYR A 277 9.69 4.87 -12.92
CA TYR A 277 10.88 5.10 -13.72
C TYR A 277 12.09 4.30 -13.23
N LEU A 278 12.29 4.18 -11.92
CA LEU A 278 13.27 3.26 -11.33
C LEU A 278 12.99 1.81 -11.74
N THR A 279 11.72 1.41 -11.78
CA THR A 279 11.30 0.10 -12.30
C THR A 279 11.71 -0.07 -13.76
N ALA A 280 11.48 0.93 -14.60
CA ALA A 280 11.93 0.89 -16.00
C ALA A 280 13.46 0.68 -16.08
N LEU A 281 14.22 1.40 -15.26
CA LEU A 281 15.68 1.28 -15.23
C LEU A 281 16.14 -0.10 -14.74
N ALA A 282 15.50 -0.66 -13.70
CA ALA A 282 15.78 -2.02 -13.24
C ALA A 282 15.43 -3.07 -14.31
N ILE A 283 14.33 -2.88 -15.04
CA ILE A 283 13.97 -3.74 -16.18
C ILE A 283 15.07 -3.68 -17.24
N ARG A 284 15.55 -2.49 -17.59
CA ARG A 284 16.64 -2.32 -18.56
C ARG A 284 17.91 -3.03 -18.13
N GLU A 285 18.29 -2.87 -16.86
CA GLU A 285 19.51 -3.49 -16.29
C GLU A 285 19.43 -5.01 -16.25
N ILE A 286 18.31 -5.56 -15.79
CA ILE A 286 18.18 -6.99 -15.49
C ILE A 286 17.71 -7.80 -16.70
N HIS A 287 16.84 -7.22 -17.54
CA HIS A 287 16.16 -7.90 -18.64
C HIS A 287 16.49 -7.32 -20.02
N GLY A 288 17.30 -6.26 -20.08
CA GLY A 288 17.79 -5.67 -21.31
C GLY A 288 16.86 -4.65 -21.98
N GLU A 289 17.39 -4.05 -23.05
CA GLU A 289 16.79 -2.92 -23.76
C GLU A 289 15.42 -3.24 -24.37
N ASP A 290 15.21 -4.46 -24.84
CA ASP A 290 13.92 -4.87 -25.43
C ASP A 290 12.78 -4.89 -24.40
N ALA A 291 13.05 -5.41 -23.20
CA ALA A 291 12.08 -5.43 -22.11
C ALA A 291 11.77 -4.00 -21.64
N PHE A 292 12.80 -3.16 -21.54
CA PHE A 292 12.66 -1.74 -21.24
C PHE A 292 11.79 -1.00 -22.26
N ARG A 293 12.06 -1.16 -23.57
CA ARG A 293 11.25 -0.53 -24.63
C ARG A 293 9.79 -0.95 -24.57
N ARG A 294 9.52 -2.24 -24.33
CA ARG A 294 8.14 -2.73 -24.17
C ARG A 294 7.44 -2.10 -22.96
N PHE A 295 8.14 -1.96 -21.84
CA PHE A 295 7.61 -1.31 -20.65
C PHE A 295 7.31 0.18 -20.91
N MET A 296 8.24 0.92 -21.49
CA MET A 296 8.07 2.35 -21.83
C MET A 296 6.93 2.59 -22.82
N GLU A 297 6.78 1.73 -23.84
CA GLU A 297 5.66 1.82 -24.78
C GLU A 297 4.32 1.55 -24.08
N ASN A 298 4.29 0.64 -23.10
CA ASN A 298 3.09 0.41 -22.31
C ASN A 298 2.69 1.64 -21.49
N LEU A 299 3.65 2.32 -20.85
CA LEU A 299 3.41 3.59 -20.16
C LEU A 299 2.85 4.66 -21.10
N ARG A 300 3.40 4.76 -22.31
CA ARG A 300 2.94 5.68 -23.36
C ARG A 300 1.49 5.39 -23.78
N ARG A 301 1.14 4.13 -24.05
CA ARG A 301 -0.25 3.75 -24.39
C ARG A 301 -1.24 4.02 -23.25
N ASN A 302 -0.83 3.79 -22.00
CA ASN A 302 -1.65 4.08 -20.83
C ASN A 302 -1.89 5.59 -20.68
N TYR A 303 -0.85 6.40 -20.87
CA TYR A 303 -0.97 7.86 -20.91
C TYR A 303 -1.93 8.32 -22.01
N GLU A 304 -1.79 7.81 -23.24
CA GLU A 304 -2.70 8.13 -24.35
C GLU A 304 -4.16 7.73 -24.07
N ALA A 305 -4.39 6.66 -23.30
CA ALA A 305 -5.72 6.30 -22.86
C ALA A 305 -6.31 7.31 -21.86
N ILE A 306 -5.48 7.88 -20.97
CA ILE A 306 -5.88 8.96 -20.04
C ILE A 306 -6.22 10.22 -20.83
N VAL A 307 -5.35 10.66 -21.74
CA VAL A 307 -5.56 11.87 -22.57
C VAL A 307 -6.81 11.76 -23.43
N ARG A 308 -7.13 10.57 -23.97
CA ARG A 308 -8.39 10.36 -24.70
C ARG A 308 -9.64 10.58 -23.85
N LYS A 309 -9.56 10.32 -22.54
CA LYS A 309 -10.65 10.57 -21.59
C LYS A 309 -10.65 12.00 -21.07
N PHE A 310 -9.47 12.59 -20.89
CA PHE A 310 -9.23 13.92 -20.32
C PHE A 310 -8.20 14.68 -21.18
N PRO A 311 -8.61 15.30 -22.31
CA PRO A 311 -7.68 15.96 -23.23
C PRO A 311 -6.81 17.05 -22.59
N GLU A 312 -7.33 17.73 -21.57
CA GLU A 312 -6.61 18.73 -20.78
C GLU A 312 -5.35 18.18 -20.11
N ALA A 313 -5.31 16.88 -19.80
CA ALA A 313 -4.18 16.21 -19.16
C ALA A 313 -2.87 16.35 -19.95
N GLU A 314 -2.95 16.59 -21.26
CA GLU A 314 -1.79 16.84 -22.11
C GLU A 314 -1.00 18.08 -21.67
N ARG A 315 -1.70 19.14 -21.24
CA ARG A 315 -1.09 20.45 -20.92
C ARG A 315 -0.75 20.62 -19.45
N LEU A 316 -1.28 19.76 -18.58
CA LEU A 316 -1.09 19.88 -17.14
C LEU A 316 0.34 19.53 -16.72
N LYS A 317 0.90 20.36 -15.83
CA LYS A 317 2.18 20.15 -15.19
C LYS A 317 2.05 19.23 -13.97
N PRO A 318 3.12 18.50 -13.59
CA PRO A 318 3.12 17.65 -12.39
C PRO A 318 2.55 18.31 -11.13
N SER A 319 2.87 19.60 -10.91
CA SER A 319 2.39 20.38 -9.77
C SER A 319 0.87 20.61 -9.72
N GLU A 320 0.16 20.39 -10.83
CA GLU A 320 -1.27 20.63 -10.96
C GLU A 320 -2.11 19.36 -10.75
N TRP A 321 -1.53 18.17 -10.96
CA TRP A 321 -2.29 16.91 -11.05
C TRP A 321 -3.06 16.57 -9.77
N GLY A 322 -2.43 16.79 -8.61
CA GLY A 322 -3.03 16.46 -7.32
C GLY A 322 -4.30 17.27 -7.02
N ARG A 323 -4.29 18.56 -7.35
CA ARG A 323 -5.45 19.46 -7.15
C ARG A 323 -6.63 19.11 -8.04
N LEU A 324 -6.35 18.53 -9.21
CA LEU A 324 -7.34 18.13 -10.20
C LEU A 324 -7.78 16.66 -10.05
N GLY A 325 -7.23 15.92 -9.08
CA GLY A 325 -7.53 14.51 -8.88
C GLY A 325 -7.00 13.58 -9.97
N LEU A 326 -6.06 14.05 -10.80
CA LEU A 326 -5.47 13.31 -11.93
C LEU A 326 -4.15 12.64 -11.55
N TRP A 327 -4.11 12.02 -10.37
CA TRP A 327 -2.90 11.38 -9.83
C TRP A 327 -2.39 10.20 -10.68
N GLU A 328 -3.26 9.57 -11.48
CA GLU A 328 -2.93 8.51 -12.43
C GLU A 328 -1.90 8.95 -13.51
N LEU A 329 -1.77 10.27 -13.73
CA LEU A 329 -0.72 10.83 -14.59
C LEU A 329 0.69 10.59 -14.04
N SER A 330 0.86 10.45 -12.73
CA SER A 330 2.17 10.19 -12.13
C SER A 330 2.76 8.85 -12.53
N TYR A 331 1.92 7.81 -12.60
CA TYR A 331 2.35 6.48 -13.03
C TYR A 331 2.80 6.46 -14.49
N THR A 332 2.22 7.34 -15.32
CA THR A 332 2.39 7.31 -16.78
C THR A 332 3.20 8.51 -17.26
N LYS A 333 2.56 9.67 -17.45
CA LYS A 333 3.19 10.93 -17.86
C LYS A 333 4.39 11.29 -16.98
N GLY A 334 4.29 11.09 -15.67
CA GLY A 334 5.38 11.33 -14.73
C GLY A 334 6.64 10.53 -15.06
N ALA A 335 6.51 9.20 -15.20
CA ALA A 335 7.63 8.34 -15.58
C ALA A 335 8.19 8.68 -16.98
N LEU A 336 7.34 9.09 -17.93
CA LEU A 336 7.76 9.57 -19.26
C LEU A 336 8.54 10.89 -19.19
N ILE A 337 8.15 11.82 -18.31
CA ILE A 337 8.89 13.07 -18.05
C ILE A 337 10.28 12.74 -17.49
N LEU A 338 10.37 11.83 -16.51
CA LEU A 338 11.66 11.40 -15.95
C LEU A 338 12.54 10.71 -17.00
N HIS A 339 11.94 9.91 -17.89
CA HIS A 339 12.65 9.32 -19.02
C HIS A 339 13.24 10.36 -19.97
N GLU A 340 12.45 11.37 -20.36
CA GLU A 340 12.93 12.43 -21.25
C GLU A 340 13.99 13.30 -20.56
N LEU A 341 13.83 13.57 -19.26
CA LEU A 341 14.84 14.24 -18.45
C LEU A 341 16.15 13.46 -18.44
N HIS A 342 16.11 12.15 -18.19
CA HIS A 342 17.30 11.29 -18.24
C HIS A 342 17.94 11.32 -19.62
N ARG A 343 17.16 11.23 -20.70
CA ARG A 343 17.67 11.28 -22.07
C ARG A 343 18.41 12.58 -22.37
N LYS A 344 17.93 13.72 -21.85
CA LYS A 344 18.59 15.03 -22.02
C LYS A 344 19.82 15.20 -21.11
N ALA A 345 19.74 14.72 -19.87
CA ALA A 345 20.78 14.89 -18.86
C ALA A 345 21.93 13.88 -18.98
N GLY A 346 21.70 12.74 -19.64
CA GLY A 346 22.64 11.61 -19.63
C GLY A 346 22.86 11.09 -18.21
N ASP A 347 24.08 10.63 -17.92
CA ASP A 347 24.42 10.03 -16.61
C ASP A 347 24.29 10.99 -15.43
N SER A 348 24.32 12.31 -15.67
CA SER A 348 24.04 13.31 -14.63
C SER A 348 22.64 13.17 -14.03
N PHE A 349 21.71 12.52 -14.74
CA PHE A 349 20.38 12.19 -14.22
C PHE A 349 20.45 11.45 -12.90
N TYR A 350 21.36 10.49 -12.73
CA TYR A 350 21.41 9.66 -11.51
C TYR A 350 21.75 10.45 -10.25
N GLU A 351 22.35 11.63 -10.39
CA GLU A 351 22.60 12.51 -9.24
C GLU A 351 21.34 13.21 -8.74
N ILE A 352 20.33 13.40 -9.61
CA ILE A 352 19.05 14.01 -9.23
C ILE A 352 18.30 13.18 -8.16
N PRO A 353 17.96 11.90 -8.37
CA PRO A 353 17.30 11.11 -7.34
C PRO A 353 18.21 10.90 -6.13
N ARG A 354 19.54 10.82 -6.27
CA ARG A 354 20.48 10.74 -5.13
C ARG A 354 20.39 11.95 -4.20
N ARG A 355 20.26 13.16 -4.78
CA ARG A 355 20.09 14.38 -3.99
C ARG A 355 18.70 14.43 -3.36
N LEU A 356 17.65 14.15 -4.13
CA LEU A 356 16.27 14.17 -3.65
C LEU A 356 16.04 13.27 -2.43
N VAL A 357 16.64 12.07 -2.38
CA VAL A 357 16.45 11.15 -1.24
C VAL A 357 17.19 11.57 0.04
N ARG A 358 18.08 12.56 -0.05
CA ARG A 358 18.80 13.15 1.08
C ARG A 358 18.11 14.41 1.63
N GLU A 359 17.24 15.02 0.84
CA GLU A 359 16.48 16.19 1.27
C GLU A 359 15.45 15.81 2.34
N GLU A 360 15.27 16.70 3.32
CA GLU A 360 14.28 16.51 4.38
C GLU A 360 12.86 16.72 3.87
N HIS A 361 12.68 17.68 2.96
CA HIS A 361 11.40 18.07 2.36
C HIS A 361 11.59 18.36 0.87
N VAL A 362 10.86 17.66 0.02
CA VAL A 362 10.90 17.82 -1.43
C VAL A 362 9.59 18.38 -1.94
N ASP A 363 9.67 19.45 -2.71
CA ASP A 363 8.59 19.95 -3.55
C ASP A 363 9.09 20.19 -4.99
N PHE A 364 8.24 20.77 -5.83
CA PHE A 364 8.56 21.03 -7.23
C PHE A 364 9.62 22.14 -7.42
N GLU A 365 9.76 23.06 -6.48
CA GLU A 365 10.80 24.10 -6.54
C GLU A 365 12.16 23.49 -6.20
N VAL A 366 12.26 22.72 -5.11
CA VAL A 366 13.47 21.98 -4.74
C VAL A 366 13.91 21.05 -5.87
N PHE A 367 12.97 20.33 -6.49
CA PHE A 367 13.29 19.47 -7.61
C PHE A 367 13.80 20.24 -8.83
N ARG A 368 13.21 21.40 -9.16
CA ARG A 368 13.67 22.28 -10.24
C ARG A 368 15.08 22.79 -9.99
N GLU A 369 15.37 23.22 -8.77
CA GLU A 369 16.70 23.68 -8.35
C GLU A 369 17.74 22.58 -8.47
N ILE A 370 17.46 21.39 -7.92
CA ILE A 370 18.36 20.23 -8.02
C ILE A 370 18.63 19.87 -9.49
N VAL A 371 17.60 19.86 -10.35
CA VAL A 371 17.77 19.56 -11.77
C VAL A 371 18.66 20.61 -12.44
N LYS A 372 18.41 21.90 -12.19
CA LYS A 372 19.19 23.01 -12.76
C LYS A 372 20.65 22.94 -12.33
N GLU A 373 20.92 22.74 -11.05
CA GLU A 373 22.29 22.65 -10.52
C GLU A 373 23.04 21.43 -11.04
N THR A 374 22.34 20.31 -11.23
CA THR A 374 22.95 19.03 -11.61
C THR A 374 23.18 18.92 -13.11
N THR A 375 22.31 19.53 -13.92
CA THR A 375 22.26 19.29 -15.38
C THR A 375 22.32 20.56 -16.22
N GLY A 376 22.11 21.74 -15.63
CA GLY A 376 21.93 23.00 -16.35
C GLY A 376 20.58 23.14 -17.06
N LEU A 377 19.70 22.12 -17.00
CA LEU A 377 18.38 22.17 -17.61
C LEU A 377 17.40 22.98 -16.76
N GLU A 378 16.60 23.82 -17.41
CA GLU A 378 15.47 24.49 -16.77
C GLU A 378 14.19 23.70 -17.02
N LEU A 379 13.46 23.41 -15.94
CA LEU A 379 12.21 22.69 -16.02
C LEU A 379 11.01 23.62 -15.82
N ASP A 380 9.98 23.40 -16.64
CA ASP A 380 8.65 23.96 -16.44
C ASP A 380 7.73 22.87 -15.86
N ILE A 381 7.72 22.71 -14.53
CA ILE A 381 6.99 21.65 -13.79
C ILE A 381 6.08 22.19 -12.69
#